data_AF-A0A379W5U4-F1
#
_entry.id   AF-A0A379W5U4-F1
#
_cell.length_a   1.000
_cell.length_b   1.000
_cell.length_c   1.000
_cell.angle_alpha   90.00
_cell.angle_beta   90.00
_cell.angle_gamma   90.00
#
_symmetry.space_group_name_H-M   'P 1'
#
loop_
_entity.id
_entity.type
_entity.pdbx_description
1 polymer ?
#
loop_
_entity_poly.entity_id
_entity_poly.type
_entity_poly.pdbx_seq_one_letter_code
_entity_poly.pdbx_strand_id
1 'polypeptide(L)'
;MSVSAFNRRWAAVILEALTRHGVRHVCIAPGSRSTPLTLAAAENPAFIHHTHFDERGLGHLALGWRKSANSRLPLLSLQVPPWRISIRR
;
A
#
# COMPACT_ATOMS: atom_id res chain seq x y z
N MET A 1 19.60 -0.34 -18.78
CA MET A 1 18.25 0.01 -18.30
C MET A 1 18.26 0.02 -16.78
N SER A 2 17.65 1.01 -16.13
CA SER A 2 17.66 1.09 -14.65
C SER A 2 16.63 0.15 -14.03
N VAL A 3 17.07 -0.67 -13.07
CA VAL A 3 16.20 -1.58 -12.29
C VAL A 3 15.15 -0.79 -11.50
N SER A 4 15.50 0.40 -10.97
CA SER A 4 14.55 1.24 -10.22
C SER A 4 13.43 1.78 -11.11
N ALA A 5 13.75 2.17 -12.35
CA ALA A 5 12.77 2.63 -13.32
C ALA A 5 11.82 1.50 -13.75
N PHE A 6 12.34 0.28 -13.89
CA PHE A 6 11.54 -0.90 -14.20
C PHE A 6 10.58 -1.26 -13.06
N ASN A 7 11.06 -1.27 -11.81
CA ASN A 7 10.24 -1.54 -10.63
C ASN A 7 9.09 -0.55 -10.48
N ARG A 8 9.33 0.74 -10.76
CA ARG A 8 8.28 1.76 -10.71
C ARG A 8 7.21 1.55 -11.77
N ARG A 9 7.59 1.23 -13.01
CA ARG A 9 6.64 0.95 -14.10
C ARG A 9 5.81 -0.30 -13.80
N TRP A 10 6.43 -1.35 -13.27
CA TRP A 10 5.71 -2.54 -12.82
C TRP A 10 4.71 -2.24 -11.71
N ALA A 11 5.11 -1.45 -10.72
CA ALA A 11 4.23 -1.03 -9.63
C ALA A 11 3.02 -0.23 -10.14
N ALA A 12 3.24 0.68 -11.11
CA ALA A 12 2.17 1.45 -11.73
C ALA A 12 1.14 0.54 -12.44
N VAL A 13 1.59 -0.46 -13.20
CA VAL A 13 0.70 -1.41 -13.88
C VAL A 13 -0.12 -2.22 -12.89
N ILE A 14 0.50 -2.71 -11.81
CA ILE A 14 -0.21 -3.45 -10.76
C ILE A 14 -1.29 -2.59 -10.11
N LEU A 15 -0.96 -1.34 -9.78
CA LEU A 15 -1.90 -0.43 -9.16
C LEU A 15 -3.03 -0.04 -10.10
N GLU A 16 -2.75 0.19 -11.38
CA GLU A 16 -3.79 0.48 -12.37
C GLU A 16 -4.73 -0.72 -12.61
N ALA A 17 -4.22 -1.96 -12.52
CA ALA A 17 -5.08 -3.13 -12.53
C ALA A 17 -6.03 -3.14 -11.31
N LEU A 18 -5.53 -2.75 -10.13
CA LEU A 18 -6.32 -2.70 -8.90
C LEU A 18 -7.41 -1.61 -8.94
N THR A 19 -7.15 -0.45 -9.54
CA THR A 19 -8.20 0.58 -9.71
C THR A 19 -9.35 0.08 -10.58
N ARG A 20 -9.05 -0.70 -11.63
CA ARG A 20 -10.06 -1.34 -12.49
C ARG A 20 -10.91 -2.37 -11.76
N HIS A 21 -10.38 -2.99 -10.71
CA HIS A 21 -11.11 -3.87 -9.80
C HIS A 21 -11.87 -3.13 -8.68
N GLY A 22 -11.91 -1.79 -8.72
CA GLY A 22 -12.63 -0.98 -7.74
C GLY A 22 -11.86 -0.72 -6.44
N VAL A 23 -10.56 -1.01 -6.39
CA VAL A 23 -9.73 -0.59 -5.26
C VAL A 23 -9.60 0.92 -5.29
N ARG A 24 -10.11 1.58 -4.24
CA ARG A 24 -9.94 3.02 -4.04
C ARG A 24 -9.15 3.37 -2.80
N HIS A 25 -9.08 2.49 -1.80
CA HIS A 25 -8.37 2.77 -0.55
C HIS A 25 -7.06 2.00 -0.51
N VAL A 26 -5.97 2.72 -0.32
CA VAL A 26 -4.62 2.16 -0.20
C VAL A 26 -4.05 2.58 1.14
N CYS A 27 -3.73 1.60 1.97
CA CYS A 27 -3.10 1.87 3.25
C CYS A 27 -1.59 1.65 3.14
N ILE A 28 -0.79 2.65 3.51
CA ILE A 28 0.66 2.72 3.26
C ILE A 28 1.42 2.85 4.58
N ALA A 29 2.29 1.88 4.86
CA ALA A 29 3.29 1.97 5.93
C ALA A 29 4.65 2.46 5.38
N PRO A 30 5.45 3.19 6.18
CA PRO A 30 6.76 3.68 5.75
C PRO A 30 7.77 2.52 5.61
N GLY A 31 8.40 2.39 4.42
CA GLY A 31 9.44 1.39 4.16
C GLY A 31 10.21 1.62 2.86
N SER A 32 11.47 1.15 2.80
CA SER A 32 12.37 1.36 1.66
C SER A 32 12.13 0.38 0.50
N ARG A 33 11.55 -0.80 0.76
CA ARG A 33 11.23 -1.79 -0.29
C ARG A 33 9.91 -1.51 -0.98
N SER A 34 9.00 -0.77 -0.34
CA SER A 34 7.70 -0.37 -0.88
C SER A 34 7.76 0.92 -1.70
N THR A 35 8.90 1.61 -1.71
CA THR A 35 9.09 2.88 -2.43
C THR A 35 8.51 2.90 -3.85
N PRO A 36 8.75 1.91 -4.75
CA PRO A 36 8.16 1.95 -6.08
C PRO A 36 6.62 1.85 -6.07
N LEU A 37 6.03 1.10 -5.15
CA LEU A 37 4.57 0.97 -4.97
C LEU A 37 3.97 2.22 -4.33
N THR A 38 4.63 2.79 -3.32
CA THR A 38 4.20 4.04 -2.68
C THR A 38 4.24 5.20 -3.66
N LEU A 39 5.31 5.34 -4.45
CA LEU A 39 5.42 6.39 -5.46
C LEU A 39 4.37 6.23 -6.55
N ALA A 40 4.18 5.02 -7.07
CA ALA A 40 3.16 4.77 -8.09
C ALA A 40 1.73 4.94 -7.56
N ALA A 41 1.48 4.65 -6.28
CA ALA A 41 0.19 4.93 -5.64
C ALA A 41 -0.03 6.43 -5.50
N ALA A 42 0.98 7.16 -5.00
CA ALA A 42 0.91 8.62 -4.83
C ALA A 42 0.73 9.39 -6.15
N GLU A 43 1.21 8.83 -7.27
CA GLU A 43 1.01 9.42 -8.61
C GLU A 43 -0.39 9.18 -9.18
N ASN A 44 -1.18 8.27 -8.60
CA ASN A 44 -2.47 7.89 -9.14
C ASN A 44 -3.63 8.52 -8.32
N PRO A 45 -4.33 9.53 -8.86
CA PRO A 45 -5.37 10.27 -8.13
C PRO A 45 -6.65 9.46 -7.87
N ALA A 46 -6.79 8.26 -8.46
CA ALA A 46 -7.93 7.39 -8.20
C ALA A 46 -7.90 6.76 -6.80
N PHE A 47 -6.75 6.80 -6.11
CA PHE A 47 -6.58 6.24 -4.79
C PHE A 47 -6.71 7.28 -3.68
N ILE A 48 -7.28 6.82 -2.57
CA ILE A 48 -7.33 7.50 -1.28
C ILE A 48 -6.27 6.84 -0.40
N HIS A 49 -5.28 7.63 -0.01
CA HIS A 49 -4.13 7.16 0.74
C HIS A 49 -4.38 7.27 2.25
N HIS A 50 -4.15 6.16 2.95
CA HIS A 50 -4.19 6.10 4.42
C HIS A 50 -2.80 5.73 4.93
N THR A 51 -2.05 6.69 5.45
CA THR A 51 -0.71 6.43 5.97
C THR A 51 -0.76 6.14 7.46
N HIS A 52 -0.10 5.07 7.91
CA HIS A 52 0.04 4.77 9.34
C HIS A 52 1.45 4.25 9.65
N PHE A 53 1.98 4.61 10.81
CA PHE A 53 3.35 4.26 11.22
C PHE A 53 3.46 2.80 11.69
N ASP A 54 2.40 2.29 12.32
CA ASP A 54 2.30 0.92 12.79
C ASP A 54 1.42 0.07 11.86
N GLU A 55 1.97 -1.04 11.40
CA GLU A 55 1.33 -1.99 10.48
C GLU A 55 0.13 -2.69 11.13
N ARG A 56 0.15 -2.87 12.46
CA ARG A 56 -0.96 -3.47 13.20
C ARG A 56 -2.15 -2.51 13.26
N GLY A 57 -1.92 -1.24 13.58
CA GLY A 57 -2.95 -0.19 13.49
C GLY A 57 -3.53 -0.06 12.08
N LEU A 58 -2.68 -0.20 11.06
CA LEU A 58 -3.04 -0.13 9.65
C LEU A 58 -3.95 -1.31 9.22
N GLY A 59 -3.70 -2.51 9.74
CA GLY A 59 -4.58 -3.66 9.56
C GLY A 59 -5.96 -3.48 10.21
N HIS A 60 -6.02 -2.92 11.43
CA HIS A 60 -7.29 -2.60 12.10
C HIS A 60 -8.04 -1.47 11.39
N LEU A 61 -7.33 -0.48 10.85
CA LEU A 61 -7.91 0.59 10.03
C LEU A 61 -8.55 0.01 8.76
N ALA A 62 -7.83 -0.85 8.03
CA ALA A 62 -8.37 -1.51 6.84
C ALA A 62 -9.60 -2.38 7.17
N LEU A 63 -9.56 -3.11 8.29
CA LEU A 63 -10.68 -3.93 8.76
C LEU A 63 -11.88 -3.07 9.16
N GLY A 64 -11.65 -1.98 9.89
CA GLY A 64 -12.67 -1.02 10.31
C GLY A 64 -13.33 -0.34 9.11
N TRP A 65 -12.55 0.07 8.12
CA TRP A 65 -13.05 0.61 6.85
C TRP A 65 -13.93 -0.39 6.11
N ARG A 66 -13.49 -1.65 5.98
CA ARG A 66 -14.30 -2.71 5.34
C ARG A 66 -15.64 -2.93 6.07
N LYS A 67 -15.62 -2.87 7.40
CA LYS A 67 -16.81 -3.08 8.24
C LYS A 67 -17.76 -1.90 8.21
N SER A 68 -17.24 -0.67 8.21
CA SER A 68 -18.02 0.57 8.19
C SER A 68 -18.59 0.88 6.80
N ALA A 69 -17.82 0.65 5.73
CA ALA A 69 -18.23 1.01 4.38
C ALA A 69 -19.33 0.10 3.80
N ASN A 70 -19.66 -1.04 4.45
CA ASN A 70 -20.51 -2.12 3.93
C ASN A 70 -20.17 -2.50 2.46
N SER A 71 -18.96 -2.18 2.02
CA SER A 71 -18.54 -2.23 0.63
C SER A 71 -17.62 -3.43 0.49
N ARG A 72 -17.93 -4.32 -0.46
CA ARG A 72 -17.06 -5.45 -0.86
C ARG A 72 -15.83 -4.98 -1.65
N LEU A 73 -15.45 -3.70 -1.53
CA LEU A 73 -14.39 -3.14 -2.36
C LEU A 73 -13.03 -3.65 -1.85
N PRO A 74 -12.16 -4.12 -2.74
CA PRO A 74 -10.86 -4.61 -2.37
C PRO A 74 -10.01 -3.46 -1.79
N LEU A 75 -9.32 -3.75 -0.68
CA LEU A 75 -8.43 -2.83 0.03
C LEU A 75 -7.00 -3.34 -0.18
N LEU A 76 -6.11 -2.49 -0.67
CA LEU A 76 -4.70 -2.83 -0.79
C LEU A 76 -3.96 -2.34 0.45
N SER A 77 -3.56 -3.27 1.31
CA SER A 77 -2.58 -2.99 2.36
C SER A 77 -1.18 -3.17 1.80
N LEU A 78 -0.48 -2.05 1.55
CA LEU A 78 0.94 -2.08 1.20
C LEU A 78 1.75 -2.05 2.50
N GLN A 79 2.42 -3.15 2.77
CA GLN A 79 3.22 -3.36 3.98
C GLN A 79 4.71 -3.44 3.63
N VAL A 80 5.57 -2.74 4.38
CA VAL A 80 7.00 -3.07 4.49
C VAL A 80 7.48 -2.68 5.89
N PRO A 81 8.11 -3.62 6.63
CA PRO A 81 8.47 -3.42 8.02
C PRO A 81 9.46 -2.27 8.17
N PRO A 82 9.19 -1.35 9.11
CA PRO A 82 10.19 -0.41 9.54
C PRO A 82 11.12 -1.22 10.47
N TRP A 83 12.33 -1.57 10.01
CA TRP A 83 13.47 -2.06 10.82
C TRP A 83 13.31 -3.33 11.71
N ARG A 84 14.08 -4.39 11.38
CA ARG A 84 14.91 -5.19 12.32
C ARG A 84 14.23 -5.95 13.49
N ILE A 85 13.82 -7.20 13.25
CA ILE A 85 13.78 -8.26 14.29
C ILE A 85 15.11 -9.01 14.26
N SER A 86 16.08 -8.57 15.06
CA SER A 86 17.11 -9.42 15.68
C SER A 86 17.99 -8.56 16.57
N ILE A 87 17.67 -8.52 17.86
CA ILE A 87 18.66 -8.67 18.94
C ILE A 87 18.06 -9.71 19.89
N ARG A 88 18.66 -10.91 19.88
CA ARG A 88 18.71 -11.76 21.06
C ARG A 88 19.34 -10.93 22.17
N ARG A 89 18.65 -10.74 23.28
CA ARG A 89 19.10 -10.99 24.65
C ARG A 89 17.94 -10.80 25.60
#